data_AF-A0A7S0KST5-F1
#
_entry.id   AF-A0A7S0KST5-F1
#
_cell.length_a   1.000
_cell.length_b   1.000
_cell.length_c   1.000
_cell.angle_alpha   90.00
_cell.angle_beta   90.00
_cell.angle_gamma   90.00
#
_symmetry.space_group_name_H-M   'P 1'
#
loop_
_entity.id
_entity.type
_entity.pdbx_description
1 polymer ?
#
loop_
_entity_poly.entity_id
_entity_poly.type
_entity_poly.pdbx_seq_one_letter_code
_entity_poly.pdbx_strand_id
1 'polypeptide(L)'
;DARDGVLSRITRRQIVQIGAGFDTTYFRLRQKAAAPLTYLEVDYAEVVDKKARVINAKPELARQMMVGSRGVYPCELIAEDGDIPPGRGYNPGGESPSHSYRDDGGYRLVAADL
;
A
#
# COMPACT_ATOMS: atom_id res chain seq x y z
N ASP A 1 13.63 -3.19 -32.59
CA ASP A 1 14.47 -3.17 -31.39
C ASP A 1 14.77 -1.76 -30.87
N ALA A 2 13.73 -0.95 -30.62
CA ALA A 2 13.88 0.41 -30.04
C ALA A 2 12.57 0.92 -29.41
N ARG A 3 11.43 0.32 -29.78
CA ARG A 3 10.10 0.69 -29.26
C ARG A 3 9.84 0.12 -27.85
N ASP A 4 10.45 -1.01 -27.51
CA ASP A 4 10.28 -1.64 -26.18
C ASP A 4 11.08 -0.92 -25.07
N GLY A 5 12.21 -0.28 -25.40
CA GLY A 5 13.05 0.44 -24.42
C GLY A 5 12.55 1.83 -24.03
N VAL A 6 11.69 2.45 -24.85
CA VAL A 6 11.08 3.77 -24.54
C VAL A 6 9.74 3.59 -23.83
N LEU A 7 8.97 2.54 -24.18
CA LEU A 7 7.77 2.14 -23.46
C LEU A 7 8.08 1.54 -22.08
N SER A 8 9.20 0.84 -21.91
CA SER A 8 9.66 0.35 -20.59
C SER A 8 10.06 1.47 -19.62
N ARG A 9 10.31 2.67 -20.15
CA ARG A 9 10.54 3.91 -19.41
C ARG A 9 9.31 4.81 -19.31
N ILE A 10 8.11 4.34 -19.68
CA ILE A 10 6.87 4.94 -19.15
C ILE A 10 6.91 4.71 -17.65
N THR A 11 7.50 5.70 -17.00
CA THR A 11 8.09 5.70 -15.68
C THR A 11 7.20 4.97 -14.70
N ARG A 12 7.73 3.91 -14.07
CA ARG A 12 7.15 3.26 -12.89
C ARG A 12 7.06 4.31 -11.78
N ARG A 13 6.00 5.11 -11.81
CA ARG A 13 5.78 6.21 -10.86
C ARG A 13 5.32 5.60 -9.56
N GLN A 14 5.86 6.14 -8.48
CA GLN A 14 5.46 5.83 -7.13
C GLN A 14 5.07 7.14 -6.46
N ILE A 15 4.01 7.11 -5.65
CA ILE A 15 3.69 8.19 -4.73
C ILE A 15 3.86 7.62 -3.34
N VAL A 16 4.63 8.31 -2.50
CA VAL A 16 4.82 7.98 -1.09
C VAL A 16 4.27 9.13 -0.28
N GLN A 17 3.28 8.86 0.56
CA GLN A 17 2.66 9.83 1.46
C GLN A 17 3.00 9.45 2.90
N ILE A 18 3.75 10.30 3.58
CA ILE A 18 4.19 10.10 4.97
C ILE A 18 3.25 10.88 5.88
N GLY A 19 2.71 10.25 6.92
CA GLY A 19 1.67 10.83 7.77
C GLY A 19 0.35 11.01 7.03
N ALA A 20 -0.06 9.99 6.27
CA ALA A 20 -1.24 10.07 5.40
C ALA A 20 -2.56 10.17 6.18
N GLY A 21 -2.62 9.71 7.43
CA GLY A 21 -3.84 9.64 8.21
C GLY A 21 -4.96 8.97 7.41
N PHE A 22 -6.12 9.62 7.36
CA PHE A 22 -7.28 9.18 6.57
C PHE A 22 -7.40 9.87 5.20
N ASP A 23 -6.29 10.31 4.62
CA ASP A 23 -6.27 10.89 3.27
C ASP A 23 -6.91 9.95 2.23
N THR A 24 -7.56 10.55 1.24
CA THR A 24 -8.37 9.92 0.18
C THR A 24 -7.81 10.19 -1.23
N THR A 25 -6.59 10.69 -1.35
CA THR A 25 -5.96 11.10 -2.61
C THR A 25 -5.77 9.95 -3.56
N TYR A 26 -5.39 8.77 -3.05
CA TYR A 26 -5.36 7.54 -3.86
C TYR A 26 -6.68 7.31 -4.60
N PHE A 27 -7.81 7.46 -3.91
CA PHE A 27 -9.15 7.26 -4.47
C PHE A 27 -9.44 8.24 -5.62
N ARG A 28 -9.09 9.51 -5.43
CA ARG A 28 -9.27 10.55 -6.45
C ARG A 28 -8.38 10.33 -7.67
N LEU A 29 -7.16 9.84 -7.48
CA LEU A 29 -6.24 9.51 -8.58
C LEU A 29 -6.72 8.28 -9.36
N ARG A 30 -7.25 7.28 -8.65
CA ARG A 30 -7.83 6.07 -9.24
C ARG A 30 -9.00 6.35 -10.15
N GLN A 31 -9.95 7.15 -9.68
CA GLN A 31 -11.13 7.53 -10.47
C GLN A 31 -10.76 8.26 -11.78
N LYS A 32 -9.63 8.98 -11.78
CA LYS A 32 -9.13 9.70 -12.97
C LYS A 32 -8.27 8.82 -13.90
N ALA A 33 -8.19 7.51 -13.66
CA ALA A 33 -7.24 6.60 -14.33
C ALA A 33 -5.78 7.11 -14.31
N ALA A 34 -5.43 7.91 -13.29
CA ALA A 34 -4.15 8.59 -13.15
C ALA A 34 -3.35 8.10 -11.93
N ALA A 35 -3.82 7.03 -11.27
CA ALA A 35 -3.12 6.46 -10.14
C ALA A 35 -1.74 5.90 -10.57
N PRO A 36 -0.68 6.14 -9.78
CA PRO A 36 0.62 5.52 -10.02
C PRO A 36 0.51 4.00 -9.93
N LEU A 37 1.48 3.29 -10.51
CA LEU A 37 1.58 1.83 -10.37
C LEU A 37 1.75 1.42 -8.90
N THR A 38 2.31 2.30 -8.08
CA THR A 38 2.44 2.08 -6.64
C THR A 38 2.08 3.36 -5.89
N TYR A 39 1.12 3.26 -4.98
CA TYR A 39 0.76 4.31 -4.04
C TYR A 39 0.98 3.79 -2.63
N LEU A 40 1.92 4.39 -1.91
CA LEU A 40 2.33 4.00 -0.58
C LEU A 40 1.93 5.07 0.42
N GLU A 41 1.24 4.66 1.47
CA GLU A 41 1.00 5.48 2.64
C GLU A 41 1.78 4.91 3.82
N VAL A 42 2.49 5.77 4.52
CA VAL A 42 3.26 5.43 5.71
C VAL A 42 2.70 6.21 6.89
N ASP A 43 2.35 5.50 7.95
CA ASP A 43 1.79 6.08 9.17
C ASP A 43 2.09 5.21 10.40
N TYR A 44 1.67 5.62 11.59
CA TYR A 44 1.76 4.76 12.78
C TYR A 44 0.88 3.53 12.64
N ALA A 45 1.28 2.42 13.28
CA ALA A 45 0.58 1.14 13.22
C ALA A 45 -0.92 1.25 13.56
N GLU A 46 -1.26 2.02 14.60
CA GLU A 46 -2.65 2.23 15.01
C GLU A 46 -3.50 2.91 13.92
N VAL A 47 -2.91 3.82 13.14
CA VAL A 47 -3.58 4.55 12.06
C VAL A 47 -3.77 3.64 10.87
N VAL A 48 -2.72 2.90 10.50
CA VAL A 48 -2.73 1.92 9.40
C VAL A 48 -3.80 0.85 9.62
N ASP A 49 -3.82 0.22 10.80
CA ASP A 49 -4.78 -0.83 11.15
C ASP A 49 -6.22 -0.30 11.14
N LYS A 50 -6.43 0.87 11.73
CA LYS A 50 -7.76 1.51 11.78
C LYS A 50 -8.24 1.86 10.37
N LYS A 51 -7.37 2.35 9.50
CA LYS A 51 -7.70 2.67 8.11
C LYS A 51 -8.03 1.42 7.31
N ALA A 52 -7.22 0.37 7.42
CA ALA A 52 -7.48 -0.92 6.77
C ALA A 52 -8.84 -1.49 7.20
N ARG A 53 -9.16 -1.44 8.49
CA ARG A 53 -10.46 -1.88 9.03
C ARG A 53 -11.62 -1.06 8.44
N VAL A 54 -11.48 0.26 8.35
CA VAL A 54 -12.52 1.13 7.76
C VAL A 54 -12.73 0.84 6.27
N ILE A 55 -11.65 0.63 5.51
CA ILE A 55 -11.72 0.28 4.08
C ILE A 55 -12.48 -1.04 3.90
N ASN A 56 -12.14 -2.07 4.69
CA ASN A 56 -12.73 -3.40 4.55
C ASN A 56 -14.16 -3.51 5.11
N ALA A 57 -14.51 -2.71 6.11
CA ALA A 57 -15.86 -2.69 6.68
C ALA A 57 -16.91 -2.04 5.77
N LYS A 58 -16.46 -1.32 4.72
CA LYS A 58 -17.30 -0.54 3.81
C LYS A 58 -17.20 -1.11 2.40
N PRO A 59 -18.14 -1.98 1.97
CA PRO A 59 -18.09 -2.62 0.65
C PRO A 59 -18.02 -1.61 -0.51
N GLU A 60 -18.60 -0.43 -0.34
CA GLU A 60 -18.51 0.68 -1.29
C GLU A 60 -17.06 1.15 -1.48
N LEU A 61 -16.25 1.20 -0.42
CA LEU A 61 -14.84 1.54 -0.53
C LEU A 61 -14.07 0.39 -1.20
N ALA A 62 -14.28 -0.86 -0.79
CA ALA A 62 -13.61 -1.99 -1.44
C ALA A 62 -13.93 -2.08 -2.95
N ARG A 63 -15.19 -1.89 -3.35
CA ARG A 63 -15.62 -1.97 -4.76
C ARG A 63 -15.16 -0.78 -5.60
N GLN A 64 -15.18 0.43 -5.04
CA GLN A 64 -14.84 1.65 -5.78
C GLN A 64 -13.34 1.94 -5.78
N MET A 65 -12.62 1.44 -4.76
CA MET A 65 -11.27 1.91 -4.47
C MET A 65 -10.18 0.86 -4.64
N MET A 66 -10.56 -0.43 -4.68
CA MET A 66 -9.61 -1.53 -4.73
C MET A 66 -9.79 -2.32 -6.02
N VAL A 67 -8.68 -2.73 -6.62
CA VAL A 67 -8.73 -3.72 -7.69
C VAL A 67 -9.17 -5.06 -7.09
N GLY A 68 -10.06 -5.78 -7.78
CA GLY A 68 -10.55 -7.09 -7.33
C GLY A 68 -11.66 -7.07 -6.28
N SER A 69 -12.12 -5.89 -5.82
CA SER A 69 -13.21 -5.73 -4.82
C SER A 69 -12.97 -6.36 -3.43
N ARG A 70 -11.76 -6.87 -3.16
CA ARG A 70 -11.43 -7.59 -1.90
C ARG A 70 -11.08 -6.67 -0.73
N GLY A 71 -10.99 -5.35 -0.95
CA GLY A 71 -10.48 -4.44 0.06
C GLY A 71 -8.95 -4.44 0.08
N VAL A 72 -8.38 -4.12 1.24
CA VAL A 72 -6.95 -4.28 1.53
C VAL A 72 -6.73 -5.52 2.40
N TYR A 73 -5.68 -6.28 2.12
CA TYR A 73 -5.34 -7.47 2.89
C TYR A 73 -3.92 -7.36 3.48
N PRO A 74 -3.65 -8.01 4.62
CA PRO A 74 -2.33 -8.00 5.24
C PRO A 74 -1.26 -8.50 4.26
N CYS A 75 -0.08 -7.90 4.31
CA CYS A 75 1.08 -8.35 3.54
C CYS A 75 2.38 -8.12 4.30
N GLU A 76 3.29 -9.08 4.20
CA GLU A 76 4.67 -8.86 4.64
C GLU A 76 5.35 -7.85 3.72
N LEU A 77 6.10 -6.88 4.29
CA LEU A 77 7.03 -6.10 3.49
C LEU A 77 8.27 -6.95 3.28
N ILE A 78 8.32 -7.57 2.12
CA ILE A 78 9.55 -8.14 1.58
C ILE A 78 10.34 -7.00 0.92
N ALA A 79 11.60 -6.80 1.33
CA ALA A 79 12.53 -6.10 0.45
C ALA A 79 12.70 -6.93 -0.83
N GLU A 80 12.88 -6.29 -1.98
CA GLU A 80 12.98 -7.01 -3.26
C GLU A 80 14.16 -8.02 -3.28
N ASP A 81 15.13 -7.87 -2.37
CA ASP A 81 16.29 -8.76 -2.20
C ASP A 81 16.15 -9.80 -1.05
N GLY A 82 15.00 -9.88 -0.38
CA GLY A 82 14.77 -10.81 0.73
C GLY A 82 15.34 -10.38 2.09
N ASP A 83 16.05 -9.25 2.14
CA ASP A 83 16.53 -8.67 3.40
C ASP A 83 15.37 -8.06 4.20
N ILE A 84 15.16 -8.58 5.41
CA ILE A 84 14.26 -7.96 6.38
C ILE A 84 14.96 -6.68 6.88
N PRO A 85 14.37 -5.47 6.71
CA PRO A 85 15.02 -4.24 7.15
C PRO A 85 15.31 -4.29 8.66
N PRO A 86 16.55 -3.96 9.08
CA PRO A 86 16.86 -3.84 10.50
C PRO A 86 16.04 -2.68 11.08
N GLY A 87 15.07 -3.02 11.93
CA GLY A 87 14.08 -2.08 12.46
C GLY A 87 12.65 -2.62 12.49
N ARG A 88 12.34 -3.71 11.77
CA ARG A 88 11.14 -4.49 12.07
C ARG A 88 11.38 -5.28 13.34
N GLY A 89 10.61 -4.96 14.38
CA GLY A 89 10.69 -5.58 15.70
C GLY A 89 10.83 -7.08 15.62
N TYR A 90 12.00 -7.59 16.00
CA TYR A 90 12.19 -8.98 16.35
C TYR A 90 11.33 -9.24 17.58
N ASN A 91 10.18 -9.89 17.39
CA ASN A 91 9.33 -10.38 18.47
C ASN A 91 9.61 -11.88 18.62
N PRO A 92 10.34 -12.32 19.68
CA PRO A 92 10.66 -13.73 19.89
C PRO A 92 9.45 -14.61 20.25
N GLY A 93 8.23 -14.06 20.25
CA GLY A 93 6.99 -14.72 20.69
C GLY A 93 6.03 -15.20 19.59
N GLY A 94 6.32 -14.99 18.31
CA GLY A 94 5.46 -15.42 17.20
C GLY A 94 4.23 -14.51 16.97
N GLU A 95 3.88 -14.34 15.69
CA GLU A 95 2.68 -13.66 15.20
C GLU A 95 2.47 -12.20 15.64
N SER A 96 3.39 -11.29 15.30
CA SER A 96 2.97 -9.90 15.07
C SER A 96 2.55 -9.79 13.60
N PRO A 97 1.26 -9.58 13.29
CA PRO A 97 0.85 -9.36 11.92
C PRO A 97 1.60 -8.14 11.43
N SER A 98 2.27 -8.25 10.28
CA SER A 98 2.82 -7.09 9.61
C SER A 98 1.71 -6.04 9.51
N HIS A 99 1.86 -4.89 10.21
CA HIS A 99 0.97 -3.73 10.13
C HIS A 99 1.13 -3.08 8.75
N SER A 100 0.83 -3.84 7.72
CA SER A 100 1.11 -3.52 6.33
C SER A 100 0.03 -4.21 5.51
N TYR A 101 -0.63 -3.45 4.67
CA TYR A 101 -1.77 -3.91 3.89
C TYR A 101 -1.60 -3.50 2.44
N ARG A 102 -2.19 -4.27 1.52
CA ARG A 102 -2.21 -3.92 0.10
C ARG A 102 -3.51 -4.29 -0.58
N ASP A 103 -3.78 -3.69 -1.73
CA ASP A 103 -4.80 -4.14 -2.68
C ASP A 103 -4.18 -4.87 -3.88
N ASP A 104 -5.02 -5.32 -4.82
CA ASP A 104 -4.56 -5.94 -6.07
C ASP A 104 -4.09 -4.92 -7.12
N GLY A 105 -4.10 -3.64 -6.75
CA GLY A 105 -4.00 -2.51 -7.65
C GLY A 105 -2.76 -1.65 -7.45
N GLY A 106 -1.94 -1.94 -6.44
CA GLY A 106 -0.71 -1.20 -6.14
C GLY A 106 -0.84 -0.19 -4.99
N TYR A 107 -1.99 -0.15 -4.29
CA TYR A 107 -2.14 0.57 -3.02
C TYR A 107 -1.45 -0.19 -1.90
N ARG A 108 -0.71 0.52 -1.06
CA ARG A 108 -0.01 -0.05 0.11
C ARG A 108 -0.17 0.88 1.30
N LEU A 109 -0.60 0.32 2.43
CA LEU A 109 -0.53 0.94 3.75
C LEU A 109 0.63 0.29 4.49
N VAL A 110 1.52 1.08 5.09
CA VAL A 110 2.70 0.58 5.79
C VAL A 110 2.86 1.29 7.11
N ALA A 111 2.94 0.53 8.20
CA ALA A 111 3.33 1.07 9.48
C ALA A 111 4.83 1.36 9.53
N ALA A 112 5.17 2.51 10.11
CA ALA A 112 6.52 2.88 10.51
C ALA A 112 6.47 3.62 11.86
N ASP A 113 7.59 3.62 12.57
CA ASP A 113 7.83 4.53 13.68
C ASP A 113 8.35 5.84 13.08
N LEU A 114 7.53 6.90 13.11
CA LEU A 114 7.73 8.16 12.36
C LEU A 114 8.30 9.29 13.22
#